data_AF-A0A835R3R5-F1
#
_entry.id   AF-A0A835R3R5-F1
#
_cell.length_a   1.000
_cell.length_b   1.000
_cell.length_c   1.000
_cell.angle_alpha   90.00
_cell.angle_beta   90.00
_cell.angle_gamma   90.00
#
_symmetry.space_group_name_H-M   'P 1'
#
loop_
_entity.id
_entity.type
_entity.pdbx_description
1 polymer ?
#
loop_
_entity_poly.entity_id
_entity_poly.type
_entity_poly.pdbx_seq_one_letter_code
_entity_poly.pdbx_strand_id
1 'polypeptide(L)'
;MSHRRCGHGITIVASSASSFLYIISLCAGNFLKDVDIIFGDGRAKIIDDGDLLSLLSTSSRLRLWPKKEYLIGRFDVDIKLIPGNSAAPLPPST
;
A
#
# COMPACT_ATOMS: atom_id res chain seq x y z
N MET A 1 1.19 12.85 -16.32
CA MET A 1 1.98 13.69 -15.41
C MET A 1 1.43 13.52 -14.00
N SER A 2 1.97 12.62 -13.20
CA SER A 2 1.74 12.56 -11.76
C SER A 2 3.10 12.36 -11.12
N HIS A 3 3.72 13.46 -10.75
CA HIS A 3 5.04 13.48 -10.13
C HIS A 3 4.81 13.73 -8.63
N ARG A 4 4.30 12.73 -7.91
CA ARG A 4 4.44 12.73 -6.45
C ARG A 4 5.76 12.08 -6.10
N ARG A 5 6.85 12.74 -6.51
CA ARG A 5 8.09 12.63 -5.73
C ARG A 5 7.68 12.98 -4.29
N CYS A 6 8.08 12.17 -3.31
CA CYS A 6 8.20 12.63 -1.94
C CYS A 6 9.18 13.82 -1.96
N GLY A 7 8.66 14.99 -2.31
CA GLY A 7 9.36 16.24 -2.43
C GLY A 7 9.01 17.00 -1.19
N HIS A 8 9.88 16.90 -0.18
CA HIS A 8 10.13 17.93 0.83
C HIS A 8 8.94 18.87 1.10
N GLY A 9 7.82 18.32 1.57
CA GLY A 9 6.70 19.11 2.08
C GLY A 9 6.97 19.44 3.54
N ILE A 10 7.99 20.27 3.82
CA ILE A 10 8.29 20.73 5.17
C ILE A 10 7.23 21.77 5.53
N THR A 11 6.12 21.35 6.16
CA THR A 11 5.12 22.29 6.69
C THR A 11 5.69 22.91 7.98
N ILE A 12 6.32 24.08 7.86
CA ILE A 12 6.82 24.86 9.00
C ILE A 12 5.64 25.61 9.62
N VAL A 13 5.13 25.16 10.77
CA VAL A 13 4.22 25.96 11.60
C VAL A 13 5.06 26.92 12.44
N ALA A 14 5.17 28.17 11.98
CA ALA A 14 5.85 29.24 12.70
C ALA A 14 4.90 29.84 13.75
N SER A 15 5.06 29.44 15.02
CA SER A 15 4.44 30.13 16.17
C SER A 15 5.53 30.86 16.95
N SER A 16 5.28 32.11 17.36
CA SER A 16 6.31 33.10 17.71
C SER A 16 6.69 33.19 19.20
N ALA A 17 6.74 32.10 19.97
CA ALA A 17 7.29 32.15 21.32
C ALA A 17 8.02 30.85 21.70
N SER A 18 9.36 30.87 21.62
CA SER A 18 10.28 29.76 21.98
C SER A 18 9.87 28.38 21.45
N SER A 19 9.45 28.34 20.18
CA SER A 19 8.84 27.17 19.55
C SER A 19 9.90 26.25 18.94
N PHE A 20 10.02 25.02 19.44
CA PHE A 20 10.74 23.95 18.75
C PHE A 20 9.97 23.58 17.46
N LEU A 21 10.64 23.71 16.31
CA LEU A 21 10.09 23.31 15.01
C LEU A 21 10.05 21.78 14.92
N TYR A 22 8.86 21.18 15.03
CA TYR A 22 8.65 19.76 14.73
C TYR A 22 8.36 19.58 13.25
N ILE A 23 9.31 18.97 12.51
CA ILE A 23 9.12 18.58 11.12
C ILE A 23 8.39 17.24 11.09
N ILE A 24 7.11 17.25 10.72
CA ILE A 24 6.34 16.01 10.52
C ILE A 24 6.45 15.63 9.03
N SER A 25 7.26 14.63 8.73
CA SER A 25 7.36 14.07 7.37
C SER A 25 6.30 12.99 7.18
N LEU A 26 5.26 13.27 6.39
CA LEU A 26 4.29 12.26 5.96
C LEU A 26 4.92 11.45 4.82
N CYS A 27 5.54 10.33 5.13
CA CYS A 27 6.02 9.38 4.13
C CYS A 27 4.90 8.41 3.77
N ALA A 28 4.51 8.36 2.50
CA ALA A 28 3.70 7.26 1.99
C ALA A 28 4.56 5.99 1.90
N GLY A 29 3.97 4.82 2.18
CA GLY A 29 4.62 3.52 1.99
C GLY A 29 4.83 3.20 0.51
N ASN A 30 5.79 2.34 0.18
CA ASN A 30 6.10 2.00 -1.21
C ASN A 30 6.31 0.49 -1.37
N PHE A 31 5.41 -0.17 -2.10
CA PHE A 31 5.37 -1.61 -2.26
C PHE A 31 6.65 -2.20 -2.87
N LEU A 32 7.39 -1.47 -3.73
CA LEU A 32 8.66 -1.96 -4.28
C LEU A 32 9.73 -2.13 -3.20
N LYS A 33 9.71 -1.25 -2.20
CA LYS A 33 10.67 -1.23 -1.08
C LYS A 33 10.26 -2.15 0.05
N ASP A 34 8.96 -2.29 0.28
CA ASP A 34 8.45 -2.85 1.51
C ASP A 34 8.04 -4.32 1.39
N VAL A 35 7.64 -4.78 0.19
CA VAL A 35 7.15 -6.14 -0.01
C VAL A 35 7.64 -6.79 -1.31
N ASP A 36 7.71 -8.12 -1.31
CA ASP A 36 7.86 -8.95 -2.51
C ASP A 36 6.56 -9.70 -2.82
N ILE A 37 6.24 -9.86 -4.10
CA ILE A 37 5.10 -10.67 -4.55
C ILE A 37 5.54 -12.14 -4.61
N ILE A 38 4.98 -12.98 -3.74
CA ILE A 38 5.31 -14.41 -3.67
C ILE A 38 4.38 -15.24 -4.55
N PHE A 39 3.11 -14.84 -4.63
CA PHE A 39 2.11 -15.55 -5.42
C PHE A 39 1.07 -14.57 -5.94
N GLY A 40 0.71 -14.69 -7.21
CA GLY A 40 -0.23 -13.79 -7.86
C GLY A 40 -0.50 -14.11 -9.33
N ASP A 41 -0.35 -15.37 -9.74
CA ASP A 41 -0.64 -15.90 -11.11
C ASP A 41 -0.04 -15.08 -12.28
N GLY A 42 1.02 -14.30 -12.05
CA GLY A 42 1.56 -13.33 -13.01
C GLY A 42 0.68 -12.09 -13.27
N ARG A 43 -0.46 -11.99 -12.58
CA ARG A 43 -1.46 -10.91 -12.69
C ARG A 43 -1.31 -9.83 -11.62
N ALA A 44 -0.55 -10.11 -10.56
CA ALA A 44 -0.15 -9.12 -9.56
C ALA A 44 0.96 -8.24 -10.12
N LYS A 45 0.76 -6.92 -10.11
CA LYS A 45 1.75 -5.94 -10.56
C LYS A 45 1.82 -4.76 -9.62
N ILE A 46 3.04 -4.35 -9.28
CA ILE A 46 3.30 -3.07 -8.64
C ILE A 46 3.44 -2.02 -9.74
N ILE A 47 2.65 -0.96 -9.67
CA ILE A 47 2.59 0.13 -10.64
C ILE A 47 2.72 1.48 -9.91
N ASP A 48 2.80 2.57 -10.68
CA ASP A 48 2.96 3.93 -10.14
C ASP A 48 4.19 4.06 -9.23
N ASP A 49 5.35 3.61 -9.72
CA ASP A 49 6.64 3.66 -9.02
C ASP A 49 6.64 3.04 -7.60
N GLY A 50 5.72 2.13 -7.33
CA GLY A 50 5.60 1.45 -6.05
C GLY A 50 4.45 1.93 -5.16
N ASP A 51 3.69 2.92 -5.59
CA ASP A 51 2.60 3.47 -4.78
C ASP A 51 1.33 2.63 -4.86
N LEU A 52 1.17 1.81 -5.91
CA LEU A 52 -0.02 0.98 -6.07
C LEU A 52 0.29 -0.47 -6.43
N LEU A 53 -0.37 -1.40 -5.75
CA LEU A 53 -0.39 -2.81 -6.11
C LEU A 53 -1.74 -3.17 -6.74
N SER A 54 -1.70 -3.70 -7.96
CA SER A 54 -2.88 -4.08 -8.73
C SER A 54 -2.92 -5.60 -8.95
N LEU A 55 -4.08 -6.20 -8.72
CA LEU A 55 -4.38 -7.60 -8.98
C LEU A 55 -5.72 -7.70 -9.73
N LEU A 56 -5.68 -8.29 -10.92
CA LEU A 56 -6.85 -8.45 -11.78
C LEU A 56 -7.25 -9.93 -11.87
N SER A 57 -8.01 -10.44 -10.89
CA SER A 57 -8.76 -11.71 -11.05
C SER A 57 -9.75 -11.96 -9.89
N THR A 58 -10.86 -12.60 -10.24
CA THR A 58 -11.95 -13.01 -9.35
C THR A 58 -11.66 -14.28 -8.53
N SER A 59 -10.63 -15.03 -8.89
CA SER A 59 -10.23 -16.29 -8.23
C SER A 59 -8.76 -16.32 -7.79
N SER A 60 -7.97 -15.29 -8.10
CA SER A 60 -6.56 -15.25 -7.76
C SER A 60 -6.34 -14.90 -6.29
N ARG A 61 -5.45 -15.65 -5.63
CA ARG A 61 -4.89 -15.29 -4.32
C ARG A 61 -3.62 -14.46 -4.50
N LEU A 62 -3.50 -13.39 -3.73
CA LEU A 62 -2.27 -12.61 -3.60
C LEU A 62 -1.56 -13.00 -2.31
N ARG A 63 -0.25 -13.24 -2.38
CA ARG A 63 0.62 -13.36 -1.22
C ARG A 63 1.77 -12.39 -1.35
N LEU A 64 1.91 -11.54 -0.35
CA LEU A 64 3.02 -10.58 -0.20
C LEU A 64 3.92 -11.06 0.94
N TRP A 65 5.24 -10.93 0.77
CA TRP A 65 6.21 -11.10 1.86
C TRP A 65 6.79 -9.73 2.21
N PRO A 66 6.84 -9.34 3.48
CA PRO A 66 7.58 -8.15 3.87
C PRO A 66 9.07 -8.38 3.69
N LYS A 67 9.79 -7.38 3.15
CA LYS A 67 11.26 -7.48 2.99
C LYS A 67 12.03 -7.35 4.31
N LYS A 68 11.34 -6.89 5.35
CA LYS A 68 11.87 -6.73 6.70
C LYS A 68 11.01 -7.51 7.67
N GLU A 69 11.66 -8.06 8.67
CA GLU A 69 10.99 -8.72 9.78
C GLU A 69 10.70 -7.70 10.88
N TYR A 70 9.51 -7.82 11.47
CA TYR A 70 9.06 -6.95 12.54
C TYR A 70 8.58 -7.81 13.70
N LEU A 71 9.09 -7.52 14.90
CA LEU A 71 8.67 -8.20 16.13
C LEU A 71 7.29 -7.69 16.61
N ILE A 72 7.02 -6.40 16.40
CA ILE A 72 5.75 -5.71 16.65
C ILE A 72 5.59 -4.67 15.54
N GLY A 73 4.41 -4.59 14.91
CA GLY A 73 4.18 -3.66 13.81
C GLY A 73 2.71 -3.35 13.59
N ARG A 74 2.46 -2.20 12.97
CA ARG A 74 1.14 -1.79 12.47
C ARG A 74 1.24 -1.59 10.96
N PHE A 75 0.30 -2.18 10.23
CA PHE A 75 0.25 -2.13 8.78
C PHE A 75 -1.12 -1.58 8.38
N ASP A 76 -1.15 -0.37 7.86
CA ASP A 76 -2.36 0.24 7.31
C ASP A 76 -2.29 0.11 5.78
N VAL A 77 -3.33 -0.49 5.18
CA VAL A 77 -3.39 -0.77 3.74
C VAL A 77 -4.76 -0.39 3.20
N ASP A 78 -4.78 0.45 2.16
CA ASP A 78 -6.00 0.78 1.44
C ASP A 78 -6.24 -0.23 0.31
N ILE A 79 -7.40 -0.88 0.34
CA ILE A 79 -7.78 -1.90 -0.65
C ILE A 79 -9.01 -1.43 -1.41
N LYS A 80 -8.88 -1.30 -2.74
CA LYS A 80 -10.01 -1.03 -3.63
C LYS A 80 -10.41 -2.30 -4.37
N LEU A 81 -11.64 -2.75 -4.15
CA LEU A 81 -12.26 -3.84 -4.91
C LEU A 81 -12.86 -3.29 -6.21
N ILE A 82 -12.56 -3.96 -7.33
CA ILE A 82 -13.23 -3.72 -8.61
C ILE A 82 -14.47 -4.63 -8.65
N PRO A 83 -15.68 -4.09 -8.86
CA PRO A 83 -16.90 -4.89 -8.82
C PRO A 83 -16.98 -5.86 -10.01
N GLY A 84 -17.25 -7.13 -9.70
CA GLY A 84 -17.45 -8.22 -10.64
C GLY A 84 -17.15 -9.58 -10.01
N ASN A 85 -18.17 -10.26 -9.49
CA ASN A 85 -18.18 -11.67 -9.08
C ASN A 85 -16.95 -12.18 -8.27
N SER A 86 -16.71 -11.62 -7.07
CA SER A 86 -15.61 -12.03 -6.18
C SER A 86 -15.98 -13.14 -5.16
N ALA A 87 -17.08 -13.87 -5.38
CA ALA A 87 -17.47 -14.99 -4.54
C ALA A 87 -17.80 -16.21 -5.42
N ALA A 88 -17.24 -17.36 -5.07
CA ALA A 88 -17.72 -18.63 -5.62
C ALA A 88 -19.18 -18.83 -5.18
N PRO A 89 -20.09 -19.27 -6.05
CA PRO A 89 -21.42 -19.72 -5.64
C PRO A 89 -21.27 -20.86 -4.62
N LEU A 90 -21.89 -20.73 -3.45
CA LEU A 90 -21.95 -21.81 -2.47
C LEU A 90 -22.65 -23.03 -3.11
N PRO A 91 -22.14 -24.27 -2.92
CA PRO A 91 -22.84 -25.46 -3.39
C PRO A 91 -24.18 -25.59 -2.65
N PRO A 92 -25.25 -26.11 -3.30
CA PRO A 92 -26.53 -26.29 -2.64
C PRO A 92 -26.38 -27.25 -1.46
N SER A 93 -26.95 -26.88 -0.31
CA SER A 93 -27.09 -27.78 0.83
C SER A 93 -28.12 -28.84 0.50
N THR A 94 -27.69 -30.10 0.42
CA THR A 94 -28.56 -31.28 0.32
C THR A 94 -28.94 -31.78 1.70
#